data_AF-B0N319-F1
#
_entry.id   AF-B0N319-F1
#
_cell.length_a   1.000
_cell.length_b   1.000
_cell.length_c   1.000
_cell.angle_alpha   90.00
_cell.angle_beta   90.00
_cell.angle_gamma   90.00
#
_symmetry.space_group_name_H-M   'P 1'
#
loop_
_entity.id
_entity.type
_entity.pdbx_description
1 polymer ?
#
loop_
_entity_poly.entity_id
_entity_poly.type
_entity_poly.pdbx_seq_one_letter_code
_entity_poly.pdbx_strand_id
1 'polypeptide(L)'
;MGLIRSGNTELTPMSDNDALTKYLWPIVCEMIKTVIENKQSLIIEGCYIPFDWKKNFTKKYLDNIRYYCLIMSENYIRNHFDDIKKYGNVIENRLDDENCTLDSVLKDNAQFSKLAQKSKMNYILIDDPYKIDIDL
;
A
#
# COMPACT_ATOMS: atom_id res chain seq x y z
N MET A 1 -10.79 6.28 -6.84
CA MET A 1 -11.66 7.19 -7.65
C MET A 1 -12.36 6.51 -8.83
N GLY A 2 -11.70 5.67 -9.64
CA GLY A 2 -12.34 5.03 -10.80
C GLY A 2 -13.59 4.21 -10.46
N LEU A 3 -13.53 3.37 -9.43
CA LEU A 3 -14.69 2.58 -8.94
C LEU A 3 -15.90 3.45 -8.61
N ILE A 4 -15.71 4.50 -7.82
CA ILE A 4 -16.77 5.43 -7.41
C ILE A 4 -17.36 6.14 -8.63
N ARG A 5 -16.50 6.70 -9.50
CA ARG A 5 -16.93 7.44 -10.70
C ARG A 5 -17.65 6.58 -11.73
N SER A 6 -17.35 5.28 -11.76
CA SER A 6 -18.02 4.31 -12.62
C SER A 6 -19.36 3.80 -12.09
N GLY A 7 -19.72 4.11 -10.84
CA GLY A 7 -20.94 3.60 -10.20
C GLY A 7 -20.90 2.11 -9.84
N ASN A 8 -19.72 1.49 -9.85
CA ASN A 8 -19.56 0.06 -9.52
C ASN A 8 -19.57 -0.22 -8.00
N THR A 9 -19.57 0.83 -7.18
CA THR A 9 -19.57 0.72 -5.72
C THR A 9 -20.40 1.84 -5.10
N GLU A 10 -21.01 1.55 -3.95
CA GLU A 10 -21.68 2.56 -3.12
C GLU A 10 -20.69 3.30 -2.19
N LEU A 11 -19.41 2.89 -2.19
CA LEU A 11 -18.38 3.56 -1.41
C LEU A 11 -18.17 5.00 -1.90
N THR A 12 -17.85 5.87 -0.96
CA THR A 12 -17.56 7.28 -1.20
C THR A 12 -16.09 7.55 -0.90
N PRO A 13 -15.55 8.72 -1.29
CA PRO A 13 -14.20 9.12 -0.89
C PRO A 13 -14.01 9.21 0.63
N MET A 14 -15.09 9.31 1.40
CA MET A 14 -15.10 9.39 2.86
C MET A 14 -15.35 8.03 3.54
N SER A 15 -15.52 6.95 2.76
CA SER A 15 -15.71 5.61 3.31
C SER A 15 -14.42 5.07 3.92
N ASP A 16 -14.56 4.26 4.97
CA ASP A 16 -13.42 3.67 5.68
C ASP A 16 -12.53 2.82 4.77
N ASN A 17 -11.22 2.89 5.00
CA ASN A 17 -10.21 2.14 4.25
C ASN A 17 -10.46 0.62 4.27
N ASP A 18 -10.99 0.08 5.36
CA ASP A 18 -11.32 -1.34 5.49
C ASP A 18 -12.47 -1.76 4.56
N ALA A 19 -13.46 -0.88 4.37
CA ALA A 19 -14.57 -1.14 3.46
C ALA A 19 -14.09 -1.19 2.01
N LEU A 20 -13.21 -0.26 1.62
CA LEU A 20 -12.60 -0.26 0.29
C LEU A 20 -11.68 -1.47 0.08
N THR A 21 -10.86 -1.82 1.07
CA THR A 21 -10.00 -3.02 1.02
C THR A 21 -10.83 -4.29 0.83
N LYS A 22 -11.91 -4.45 1.61
CA LYS A 22 -12.81 -5.61 1.51
C LYS A 22 -13.47 -5.73 0.13
N TYR A 23 -13.83 -4.61 -0.48
CA TYR A 23 -14.44 -4.59 -1.81
C TYR A 23 -13.39 -4.88 -2.91
N LEU A 24 -12.24 -4.20 -2.87
CA LEU A 24 -11.26 -4.21 -3.95
C LEU A 24 -10.37 -5.47 -3.94
N TRP A 25 -10.00 -5.97 -2.77
CA TRP A 25 -9.02 -7.05 -2.65
C TRP A 25 -9.41 -8.36 -3.38
N PRO A 26 -10.67 -8.83 -3.33
CA PRO A 26 -11.08 -10.00 -4.11
C PRO A 26 -10.91 -9.80 -5.63
N ILE A 27 -11.21 -8.60 -6.14
CA ILE A 27 -11.04 -8.27 -7.57
C ILE A 27 -9.56 -8.32 -7.94
N VAL A 28 -8.71 -7.71 -7.12
CA VAL A 28 -7.25 -7.71 -7.31
C VAL A 28 -6.68 -9.14 -7.26
N CYS A 29 -7.19 -10.01 -6.39
CA CYS A 29 -6.79 -11.42 -6.35
C CYS A 29 -7.04 -12.13 -7.68
N GLU A 30 -8.20 -11.95 -8.30
CA GLU A 30 -8.51 -12.57 -9.59
C GLU A 30 -7.71 -11.96 -10.74
N MET A 31 -7.40 -10.65 -10.69
CA MET A 31 -6.48 -10.01 -11.63
C MET A 31 -5.07 -10.63 -11.54
N ILE A 32 -4.55 -10.81 -10.32
CA ILE A 32 -3.24 -11.45 -10.08
C ILE A 32 -3.22 -12.87 -10.66
N LYS A 33 -4.24 -13.69 -10.38
CA LYS A 33 -4.33 -15.05 -10.91
C LYS A 33 -4.34 -15.06 -12.43
N THR A 34 -5.14 -14.18 -13.04
CA THR A 34 -5.25 -14.05 -14.49
C THR A 34 -3.91 -13.69 -15.12
N VAL A 35 -3.16 -12.75 -14.54
CA VAL A 35 -1.82 -12.36 -15.02
C VAL A 35 -0.85 -13.53 -14.94
N ILE A 36 -0.82 -14.24 -13.81
CA ILE A 36 0.06 -15.41 -13.61
C ILE A 36 -0.28 -16.52 -14.62
N GLU A 37 -1.56 -16.80 -14.82
CA GLU A 37 -2.02 -17.83 -15.77
C GLU A 37 -1.67 -17.50 -17.22
N ASN A 38 -1.72 -16.22 -17.58
CA ASN A 38 -1.32 -15.73 -18.89
C ASN A 38 0.21 -15.51 -19.04
N LYS A 39 1.00 -15.83 -18.01
CA LYS A 39 2.46 -15.63 -17.99
C LYS A 39 2.87 -14.18 -18.26
N GLN A 40 2.09 -13.24 -17.74
CA GLN A 40 2.35 -11.81 -17.83
C GLN A 40 2.97 -11.30 -16.53
N SER A 41 3.61 -10.13 -16.60
CA SER A 41 4.09 -9.39 -15.44
C SER A 41 3.15 -8.23 -15.12
N LEU A 42 2.83 -8.03 -13.85
CA LEU A 42 2.04 -6.89 -13.36
C LEU A 42 2.61 -6.41 -12.03
N ILE A 43 2.81 -5.10 -11.90
CA ILE A 43 3.07 -4.44 -10.62
C ILE A 43 1.74 -3.93 -10.09
N ILE A 44 1.45 -4.22 -8.83
CA ILE A 44 0.28 -3.73 -8.13
C ILE A 44 0.78 -2.89 -6.97
N GLU A 45 0.50 -1.59 -7.04
CA GLU A 45 0.87 -0.60 -6.04
C GLU A 45 -0.40 0.00 -5.42
N GLY A 46 -0.39 0.19 -4.10
CA GLY A 46 -1.47 0.85 -3.37
C GLY A 46 -1.56 0.41 -1.92
N CYS A 47 -2.25 1.21 -1.11
CA CYS A 47 -2.37 1.03 0.34
C CYS A 47 -3.39 -0.02 0.79
N TYR A 48 -4.11 -0.68 -0.13
CA TYR A 48 -5.23 -1.58 0.16
C TYR A 48 -4.88 -3.08 0.07
N ILE A 49 -3.63 -3.45 0.32
CA ILE A 49 -3.19 -4.85 0.37
C ILE A 49 -3.26 -5.34 1.83
N PRO A 50 -4.13 -6.32 2.16
CA PRO A 50 -4.26 -6.80 3.53
C PRO A 50 -3.01 -7.56 3.99
N PHE A 51 -2.64 -7.42 5.26
CA PHE A 51 -1.47 -8.10 5.85
C PHE A 51 -1.60 -9.62 5.96
N ASP A 52 -2.75 -10.20 5.61
CA ASP A 52 -2.93 -11.65 5.50
C ASP A 52 -3.26 -12.10 4.07
N TRP A 53 -2.94 -11.27 3.08
CA TRP A 53 -3.17 -11.50 1.64
C TRP A 53 -2.77 -12.90 1.15
N LYS A 54 -1.71 -13.50 1.73
CA LYS A 54 -1.22 -14.83 1.36
C LYS A 54 -2.28 -15.92 1.50
N LYS A 55 -3.25 -15.76 2.41
CA LYS A 55 -4.35 -16.72 2.61
C LYS A 55 -5.28 -16.83 1.40
N ASN A 56 -5.29 -15.84 0.52
CA ASN A 56 -6.15 -15.82 -0.66
C ASN A 56 -5.54 -16.55 -1.87
N PHE A 57 -4.32 -17.07 -1.74
CA PHE A 57 -3.60 -17.73 -2.82
C PHE A 57 -3.14 -19.13 -2.43
N THR A 58 -3.19 -20.05 -3.39
CA THR A 58 -2.56 -21.37 -3.24
C THR A 58 -1.05 -21.25 -3.45
N LYS A 59 -0.31 -22.28 -3.03
CA LYS A 59 1.16 -22.34 -3.19
C LYS A 59 1.62 -22.06 -4.63
N LYS A 60 0.90 -22.60 -5.62
CA LYS A 60 1.18 -22.40 -7.06
C LYS A 60 1.22 -20.91 -7.44
N TYR A 61 0.29 -20.10 -6.94
CA TYR A 61 0.28 -18.66 -7.24
C TYR A 61 1.32 -17.92 -6.41
N LEU A 62 1.48 -18.26 -5.14
CA LEU A 62 2.45 -17.62 -4.24
C LEU A 62 3.89 -17.69 -4.77
N ASP A 63 4.26 -18.77 -5.46
CA ASP A 63 5.59 -18.93 -6.05
C ASP A 63 5.89 -17.94 -7.18
N ASN A 64 4.87 -17.24 -7.71
CA ASN A 64 4.99 -16.24 -8.76
C ASN A 64 4.76 -14.80 -8.26
N ILE A 65 4.58 -14.61 -6.95
CA ILE A 65 4.28 -13.29 -6.37
C ILE A 65 5.47 -12.83 -5.52
N ARG A 66 6.08 -11.71 -5.92
CA ARG A 66 7.02 -10.95 -5.09
C ARG A 66 6.25 -9.85 -4.36
N TYR A 67 6.53 -9.67 -3.07
CA TYR A 67 5.86 -8.68 -2.23
C TYR A 67 6.89 -7.85 -1.46
N TYR A 68 6.76 -6.53 -1.56
CA TYR A 68 7.59 -5.56 -0.88
C TYR A 68 6.70 -4.58 -0.13
N CYS A 69 6.82 -4.54 1.19
CA CYS A 69 6.20 -3.53 2.04
C CYS A 69 7.27 -2.54 2.46
N LEU A 70 7.08 -1.26 2.17
CA LEU A 70 7.99 -0.21 2.58
C LEU A 70 7.45 0.45 3.85
N ILE A 71 8.27 0.50 4.89
CA ILE A 71 7.94 1.17 6.16
C ILE A 71 9.06 2.17 6.45
N MET A 72 8.69 3.43 6.67
CA MET A 72 9.64 4.45 7.09
C MET A 72 9.81 4.38 8.61
N SER A 73 11.00 4.56 9.14
CA SER A 73 11.17 4.64 10.59
C SER A 73 10.61 5.96 11.12
N GLU A 74 10.35 6.04 12.43
CA GLU A 74 10.02 7.31 13.07
C GLU A 74 11.14 8.34 12.87
N ASN A 75 12.40 7.92 12.95
CA ASN A 75 13.56 8.77 12.70
C ASN A 75 13.55 9.33 11.27
N TYR A 76 13.31 8.47 10.27
CA TYR A 76 13.18 8.90 8.88
C TYR A 76 12.10 9.97 8.72
N ILE A 77 10.89 9.69 9.22
CA ILE A 77 9.75 10.59 9.07
C ILE A 77 10.04 11.94 9.72
N ARG A 78 10.62 11.97 10.93
CA ARG A 78 10.93 13.22 11.63
C ARG A 78 11.99 14.05 10.89
N ASN A 79 13.01 13.40 10.33
CA ASN A 79 14.11 14.10 9.65
C ASN A 79 13.75 14.56 8.23
N HIS A 80 12.79 13.88 7.59
CA HIS A 80 12.43 14.11 6.19
C HIS A 80 10.98 14.59 6.00
N PHE A 81 10.29 15.04 7.06
CA PHE A 81 8.86 15.41 6.99
C PHE A 81 8.60 16.55 6.00
N ASP A 82 9.48 17.57 5.97
CA ASP A 82 9.34 18.68 5.04
C ASP A 82 9.42 18.22 3.58
N ASP A 83 10.31 17.28 3.28
CA ASP A 83 10.41 16.65 1.96
C ASP A 83 9.18 15.78 1.66
N ILE A 84 8.71 14.97 2.62
CA ILE A 84 7.48 14.17 2.47
C ILE A 84 6.30 15.08 2.09
N LYS A 85 6.13 16.22 2.77
CA LYS A 85 5.07 17.18 2.49
C LYS A 85 5.26 17.88 1.15
N LYS A 86 6.48 18.32 0.84
CA LYS A 86 6.83 18.97 -0.43
C LYS A 86 6.56 18.06 -1.64
N TYR A 87 6.88 16.77 -1.53
CA TYR A 87 6.77 15.81 -2.62
C TYR A 87 5.45 15.01 -2.62
N GLY A 88 4.59 15.17 -1.61
CA GLY A 88 3.33 14.43 -1.46
C GLY A 88 2.31 14.63 -2.58
N ASN A 89 2.52 15.63 -3.45
CA ASN A 89 1.62 16.00 -4.54
C ASN A 89 2.34 16.13 -5.90
N VAL A 90 3.46 15.42 -6.11
CA VAL A 90 4.28 15.57 -7.34
C VAL A 90 3.66 14.88 -8.55
N ILE A 91 2.96 13.76 -8.32
CA ILE A 91 2.39 12.92 -9.38
C ILE A 91 0.85 13.02 -9.47
N GLU A 92 0.23 13.78 -8.58
CA GLU A 92 -1.20 14.03 -8.56
C GLU A 92 -1.49 15.50 -8.25
N ASN A 93 -2.75 15.92 -8.19
CA ASN A 93 -3.13 17.25 -7.71
C ASN A 93 -4.15 17.12 -6.58
N ARG A 94 -3.67 17.11 -5.35
CA ARG A 94 -4.45 17.15 -4.11
C ARG A 94 -5.01 18.54 -3.90
N LEU A 95 -6.33 18.62 -3.74
CA LEU A 95 -7.04 19.88 -3.50
C LEU A 95 -6.81 20.41 -2.08
N ASP A 96 -6.64 19.51 -1.11
CA ASP A 96 -6.39 19.80 0.30
C ASP A 96 -5.44 18.71 0.85
N ASP A 97 -4.34 19.13 1.47
CA ASP A 97 -3.35 18.26 2.13
C ASP A 97 -3.04 18.77 3.55
N GLU A 98 -3.91 19.60 4.15
CA GLU A 98 -3.75 20.11 5.52
C GLU A 98 -3.73 18.98 6.56
N ASN A 99 -4.40 17.87 6.25
CA ASN A 99 -4.42 16.65 7.07
C ASN A 99 -3.09 15.87 7.06
N CYS A 100 -2.16 16.20 6.14
CA CYS A 100 -0.80 15.65 6.13
C CYS A 100 0.04 16.40 7.17
N THR A 101 -0.03 15.92 8.40
CA THR A 101 0.68 16.44 9.57
C THR A 101 1.73 15.43 10.02
N LEU A 102 2.76 15.88 10.73
CA LEU A 102 3.78 14.98 11.26
C LEU A 102 3.15 13.90 12.14
N ASP A 103 2.19 14.29 12.99
CA ASP A 103 1.50 13.36 13.89
C ASP A 103 0.64 12.34 13.14
N SER A 104 -0.06 12.74 12.07
CA SER A 104 -0.86 11.80 11.27
C SER A 104 0.04 10.81 10.53
N VAL A 105 1.12 11.26 9.90
CA VAL A 105 2.07 10.39 9.19
C VAL A 105 2.76 9.42 10.16
N LEU A 106 3.20 9.89 11.33
CA LEU A 106 3.80 9.05 12.36
C LEU A 106 2.81 7.99 12.87
N LYS A 107 1.57 8.40 13.16
CA LYS A 107 0.52 7.51 13.67
C LYS A 107 0.18 6.42 12.66
N ASP A 108 -0.04 6.79 11.41
CA ASP A 108 -0.42 5.85 10.35
C ASP A 108 0.73 4.87 10.10
N ASN A 109 1.96 5.36 9.93
CA ASN A 109 3.12 4.50 9.70
C ASN A 109 3.41 3.57 10.89
N ALA A 110 3.23 4.03 12.14
CA ALA A 110 3.37 3.17 13.33
C ALA A 110 2.33 2.05 13.35
N GLN A 111 1.09 2.32 12.92
CA GLN A 111 0.05 1.31 12.78
C GLN A 111 0.45 0.24 11.75
N PHE A 112 0.92 0.64 10.56
CA PHE A 112 1.37 -0.29 9.52
C PHE A 112 2.60 -1.09 9.96
N SER A 113 3.57 -0.46 10.63
CA SER A 113 4.75 -1.13 11.19
C SER A 113 4.36 -2.25 12.17
N LYS A 114 3.44 -1.96 13.10
CA LYS A 114 2.92 -2.96 14.05
C LYS A 114 2.22 -4.12 13.35
N LEU A 115 1.44 -3.83 12.32
CA LEU A 115 0.73 -4.85 11.54
C LEU A 115 1.68 -5.73 10.73
N ALA A 116 2.71 -5.14 10.10
CA ALA A 116 3.75 -5.86 9.37
C ALA A 116 4.51 -6.82 10.29
N GLN A 117 4.93 -6.34 11.46
CA GLN A 117 5.61 -7.16 12.48
C GLN A 117 4.71 -8.30 12.97
N LYS A 118 3.44 -8.03 13.31
CA LYS A 118 2.50 -9.04 13.80
C LYS A 118 2.20 -10.13 12.76
N SER A 119 2.10 -9.75 11.49
CA SER A 119 1.84 -10.66 10.38
C SER A 119 3.07 -11.42 9.88
N LYS A 120 4.26 -11.14 10.44
CA LYS A 120 5.55 -11.67 9.97
C LYS A 120 5.75 -11.45 8.46
N MET A 121 5.20 -10.36 7.95
CA MET A 121 5.39 -9.99 6.55
C MET A 121 6.80 -9.45 6.37
N ASN A 122 7.41 -9.77 5.23
CA ASN A 122 8.66 -9.12 4.85
C ASN A 122 8.36 -7.67 4.53
N TYR A 123 9.06 -6.78 5.21
CA TYR A 123 9.04 -5.35 4.95
C TYR A 123 10.47 -4.81 4.94
N ILE A 124 10.65 -3.72 4.22
CA ILE A 124 11.90 -2.97 4.14
C ILE A 124 11.73 -1.76 5.05
N LEU A 125 12.55 -1.70 6.10
CA LEU A 125 12.61 -0.55 6.99
C LEU A 125 13.56 0.50 6.39
N ILE A 126 13.03 1.70 6.15
CA ILE A 126 13.78 2.84 5.65
C ILE A 126 14.06 3.75 6.83
N ASP A 127 15.32 3.80 7.28
CA ASP A 127 15.72 4.58 8.46
C ASP A 127 16.43 5.88 8.10
N ASP A 128 17.52 5.82 7.32
CA ASP A 128 18.18 6.94 6.63
C ASP A 128 19.38 6.36 5.83
N PRO A 129 19.60 6.66 4.53
CA PRO A 129 18.78 7.40 3.56
C PRO A 129 17.70 6.55 2.87
N TYR A 130 16.88 7.16 2.00
CA TYR A 130 15.94 6.44 1.11
C TYR A 130 16.70 5.62 0.06
N LYS A 131 17.15 4.43 0.45
CA LYS A 131 17.86 3.49 -0.42
C LYS A 131 17.17 2.14 -0.37
N ILE A 132 16.54 1.78 -1.49
CA ILE A 132 15.81 0.53 -1.65
C ILE A 132 16.51 -0.27 -2.74
N ASP A 133 16.91 -1.49 -2.40
CA ASP A 133 17.45 -2.46 -3.34
C ASP A 133 16.46 -3.64 -3.39
N ILE A 134 15.73 -3.73 -4.51
CA ILE A 134 14.75 -4.79 -4.75
C ILE A 134 15.01 -5.42 -6.12
N ASP A 135 14.92 -6.75 -6.16
CA ASP A 135 14.95 -7.53 -7.39
C ASP A 135 13.54 -7.53 -8.01
N LEU A 136 13.34 -6.72 -9.07
CA LEU A 136 12.07 -6.59 -9.80
C LEU A 136 11.92 -7.64 -10.90
#